data_AF-A0AAV2Q113-F1
#
_entry.id   AF-A0AAV2Q113-F1
#
_cell.length_a   1.000
_cell.length_b   1.000
_cell.length_c   1.000
_cell.angle_alpha   90.00
_cell.angle_beta   90.00
_cell.angle_gamma   90.00
#
_symmetry.space_group_name_H-M   'P 1'
#
loop_
_entity.id
_entity.type
_entity.pdbx_description
1 polymer ?
#
loop_
_entity_poly.entity_id
_entity_poly.type
_entity_poly.pdbx_seq_one_letter_code
_entity_poly.pdbx_strand_id
1 'polypeptide(L)'
;YTNCINQPLLTGDDHERILDICAPPELHLLQGIVKHVYDNMYKNWPHVSLWLDKINVKPTNYHHGSFVGNDCLRMLKNVDILQQMAESHDKHIIQKYVHILRCFYDVVKSCFGMTLDPQYDTYINQFKYAYKDMDITITPKVHILLMHVPDFITKHNRSLGWYSEQTLESVHHDFKINCWEKQGYKRSIGHPDYSQNLTKAAIVYSSKNIS
;
A
#
# COMPACT_ATOMS: atom_id res chain seq x y z
N TYR A 1 2.28 5.68 30.72
CA TYR A 1 2.32 5.91 29.27
C TYR A 1 1.70 4.70 28.59
N THR A 2 0.46 4.79 28.16
CA THR A 2 -0.19 3.75 27.34
C THR A 2 -0.39 4.33 25.95
N ASN A 3 0.62 4.15 25.09
CA ASN A 3 0.57 4.58 23.69
C ASN A 3 -0.37 3.71 22.82
N CYS A 4 -1.03 2.72 23.42
CA CYS A 4 -1.96 1.82 22.76
C CYS A 4 -3.29 1.80 23.52
N ILE A 5 -4.39 1.91 22.79
CA ILE A 5 -5.76 1.82 23.32
C ILE A 5 -6.09 0.38 23.74
N ASN A 6 -5.52 -0.60 23.02
CA ASN A 6 -5.72 -2.04 23.25
C ASN A 6 -4.37 -2.72 23.51
N GLN A 7 -4.41 -3.94 24.06
CA GLN A 7 -3.21 -4.76 24.15
C GLN A 7 -2.63 -5.02 22.75
N PRO A 8 -1.30 -4.82 22.55
CA PRO A 8 -0.65 -5.11 21.29
C PRO A 8 -0.75 -6.60 20.93
N LEU A 9 -1.03 -6.89 19.65
CA LEU A 9 -0.97 -8.25 19.12
C LEU A 9 0.47 -8.73 18.93
N LEU A 10 1.37 -7.80 18.61
CA LEU A 10 2.80 -8.05 18.54
C LEU A 10 3.39 -7.73 19.90
N THR A 11 4.03 -8.71 20.50
CA THR A 11 4.78 -8.56 21.76
C THR A 11 6.28 -8.51 21.43
N GLY A 12 7.04 -7.84 22.28
CA GLY A 12 8.48 -7.67 22.16
C GLY A 12 9.01 -6.99 23.41
N ASP A 13 10.31 -7.08 23.64
CA ASP A 13 10.94 -6.39 24.78
C ASP A 13 10.96 -4.88 24.54
N ASP A 14 10.94 -4.07 25.60
CA ASP A 14 10.98 -2.59 25.50
C ASP A 14 12.22 -2.06 24.75
N HIS A 15 13.24 -2.89 24.60
CA HIS A 15 14.48 -2.58 23.89
C HIS A 15 14.48 -3.01 22.42
N GLU A 16 13.47 -3.76 21.99
CA GLU A 16 13.34 -4.27 20.64
C GLU A 16 12.73 -3.22 19.71
N ARG A 17 13.33 -3.01 18.54
CA ARG A 17 12.77 -2.09 17.55
C ARG A 17 11.63 -2.79 16.84
N ILE A 18 10.53 -2.08 16.59
CA ILE A 18 9.39 -2.61 15.80
C ILE A 18 9.83 -3.14 14.42
N LEU A 19 10.87 -2.55 13.82
CA LEU A 19 11.42 -2.99 12.53
C LEU A 19 12.08 -4.37 12.57
N ASP A 20 12.36 -4.88 13.77
CA ASP A 20 12.95 -6.20 14.00
C ASP A 20 11.87 -7.27 14.09
N ILE A 21 10.65 -6.84 14.42
CA ILE A 21 9.46 -7.69 14.59
C ILE A 21 8.62 -7.70 13.31
N CYS A 22 8.53 -6.57 12.61
CA CYS A 22 7.67 -6.39 11.45
C CYS A 22 8.33 -5.54 10.38
N ALA A 23 8.48 -6.12 9.18
CA ALA A 23 9.01 -5.41 8.02
C ALA A 23 8.03 -4.32 7.54
N PRO A 24 8.54 -3.22 6.95
CA PRO A 24 7.69 -2.22 6.32
C PRO A 24 6.78 -2.84 5.24
N PRO A 25 5.44 -2.64 5.32
CA PRO A 25 4.48 -3.32 4.45
C PRO A 25 4.42 -2.66 3.06
N GLU A 26 5.28 -3.09 2.15
CA GLU A 26 5.49 -2.45 0.83
C GLU A 26 4.21 -2.26 0.02
N LEU A 27 3.30 -3.25 0.05
CA LEU A 27 2.06 -3.20 -0.72
C LEU A 27 1.13 -2.13 -0.13
N HIS A 28 0.99 -2.09 1.19
CA HIS A 28 0.18 -1.07 1.85
C HIS A 28 0.82 0.33 1.84
N LEU A 29 2.15 0.43 1.77
CA LEU A 29 2.83 1.70 1.52
C LEU A 29 2.49 2.23 0.13
N LEU A 30 2.60 1.38 -0.91
CA LEU A 30 2.22 1.71 -2.27
C LEU A 30 0.77 2.18 -2.37
N GLN A 31 -0.17 1.37 -1.86
CA GLN A 31 -1.60 1.68 -1.91
C GLN A 31 -1.93 2.97 -1.15
N GLY A 32 -1.43 3.11 0.07
CA GLY A 32 -1.74 4.25 0.93
C GLY A 32 -1.21 5.57 0.38
N ILE A 33 0.02 5.58 -0.15
CA ILE A 33 0.65 6.79 -0.68
C ILE A 33 -0.02 7.20 -2.01
N VAL A 34 -0.21 6.27 -2.95
CA VAL A 34 -0.88 6.57 -4.23
C VAL A 34 -2.29 7.08 -3.99
N LYS A 35 -3.05 6.45 -3.08
CA LYS A 35 -4.39 6.90 -2.72
C LYS A 35 -4.39 8.31 -2.13
N HIS A 36 -3.49 8.59 -1.19
CA HIS A 36 -3.42 9.91 -0.58
C HIS A 36 -3.09 11.02 -1.59
N VAL A 37 -2.14 10.77 -2.49
CA VAL A 37 -1.79 11.70 -3.57
C VAL A 37 -2.98 11.88 -4.52
N TYR A 38 -3.65 10.79 -4.91
CA TYR A 38 -4.84 10.84 -5.76
C TYR A 38 -5.99 11.64 -5.14
N ASP A 39 -6.30 11.42 -3.86
CA ASP A 39 -7.40 12.12 -3.19
C ASP A 39 -7.16 13.64 -3.18
N ASN A 40 -5.91 14.06 -2.98
CA ASN A 40 -5.56 15.47 -3.02
C ASN A 40 -5.60 16.04 -4.45
N MET A 41 -5.20 15.27 -5.47
CA MET A 41 -5.46 15.65 -6.87
C MET A 41 -6.94 15.82 -7.15
N TYR A 42 -7.77 14.87 -6.72
CA TYR A 42 -9.22 14.87 -6.98
C TYR A 42 -9.91 16.06 -6.31
N LYS A 43 -9.52 16.42 -5.09
CA LYS A 43 -10.01 17.64 -4.40
C LYS A 43 -9.70 18.92 -5.19
N ASN A 44 -8.52 19.01 -5.80
CA ASN A 44 -8.09 20.18 -6.57
C ASN A 44 -8.59 20.19 -8.02
N TRP A 45 -8.84 19.01 -8.57
CA TRP A 45 -9.28 18.82 -9.95
C TRP A 45 -10.03 17.48 -10.12
N PRO A 46 -11.35 17.46 -9.92
CA PRO A 46 -12.14 16.23 -10.01
C PRO A 46 -12.04 15.51 -11.37
N HIS A 47 -11.71 16.25 -12.43
CA HIS A 47 -11.50 15.71 -13.77
C HIS A 47 -10.34 14.69 -13.85
N VAL A 48 -9.47 14.62 -12.83
CA VAL A 48 -8.46 13.57 -12.69
C VAL A 48 -9.06 12.16 -12.70
N SER A 49 -10.36 11.99 -12.43
CA SER A 49 -11.03 10.69 -12.59
C SER A 49 -10.98 10.17 -14.04
N LEU A 50 -11.02 11.05 -15.04
CA LEU A 50 -10.93 10.63 -16.45
C LEU A 50 -9.56 10.04 -16.80
N TRP A 51 -8.51 10.43 -16.07
CA TRP A 51 -7.22 9.79 -16.22
C TRP A 51 -7.29 8.32 -15.79
N LEU A 52 -7.98 8.01 -14.70
CA LEU A 52 -8.18 6.62 -14.26
C LEU A 52 -8.91 5.79 -15.32
N ASP A 53 -9.95 6.36 -15.95
CA ASP A 53 -10.68 5.69 -17.02
C ASP A 53 -9.77 5.39 -18.22
N LYS A 54 -8.93 6.36 -18.63
CA LYS A 54 -7.97 6.20 -19.73
C LYS A 54 -6.95 5.08 -19.49
N ILE A 55 -6.57 4.86 -18.23
CA ILE A 55 -5.61 3.81 -17.85
C ILE A 55 -6.31 2.54 -17.37
N ASN A 56 -7.63 2.43 -17.52
CA ASN A 56 -8.42 1.28 -17.06
C ASN A 56 -8.19 0.95 -15.58
N VAL A 57 -8.17 1.95 -14.71
CA VAL A 57 -8.11 1.80 -13.25
C VAL A 57 -9.47 2.12 -12.65
N LYS A 58 -9.98 1.23 -11.80
CA LYS A 58 -11.25 1.43 -11.11
C LYS A 58 -11.05 1.27 -9.59
N PRO A 59 -11.41 2.27 -8.77
CA PRO A 59 -11.38 2.11 -7.33
C PRO A 59 -12.25 0.92 -6.88
N THR A 60 -11.85 0.22 -5.83
CA THR A 60 -12.56 -0.98 -5.33
C THR A 60 -13.95 -0.69 -4.80
N ASN A 61 -14.22 0.54 -4.36
CA ASN A 61 -15.55 1.04 -3.96
C ASN A 61 -15.84 2.39 -4.65
N TYR A 62 -17.11 2.65 -4.95
CA TYR A 62 -17.56 3.89 -5.60
C TYR A 62 -17.25 5.12 -4.71
N HIS A 63 -16.73 6.19 -5.32
CA HIS A 63 -16.37 7.51 -4.74
C HIS A 63 -15.28 7.58 -3.64
N HIS A 64 -15.04 6.51 -2.86
CA HIS A 64 -14.08 6.53 -1.73
C HIS A 64 -13.25 5.25 -1.63
N GLY A 65 -13.26 4.40 -2.66
CA GLY A 65 -12.57 3.12 -2.67
C GLY A 65 -11.05 3.22 -2.66
N SER A 66 -10.41 2.12 -2.26
CA SER A 66 -8.96 1.98 -2.34
C SER A 66 -8.55 1.53 -3.75
N PHE A 67 -7.26 1.64 -4.05
CA PHE A 67 -6.68 1.04 -5.25
C PHE A 67 -5.97 -0.26 -4.84
N VAL A 68 -6.09 -1.30 -5.66
CA VAL A 68 -5.28 -2.51 -5.49
C VAL A 68 -3.86 -2.26 -5.99
N GLY A 69 -2.88 -3.04 -5.51
CA GLY A 69 -1.46 -2.82 -5.81
C GLY A 69 -1.15 -2.71 -7.32
N ASN A 70 -1.75 -3.59 -8.13
CA ASN A 70 -1.57 -3.56 -9.58
C ASN A 70 -2.08 -2.28 -10.24
N ASP A 71 -3.19 -1.74 -9.74
CA ASP A 71 -3.76 -0.49 -10.24
C ASP A 71 -2.90 0.71 -9.81
N CYS A 72 -2.37 0.71 -8.57
CA CYS A 72 -1.39 1.71 -8.14
C CYS A 72 -0.16 1.71 -9.04
N LEU A 73 0.41 0.53 -9.36
CA LEU A 73 1.53 0.45 -10.29
C LEU A 73 1.15 0.94 -11.70
N ARG A 74 -0.06 0.64 -12.17
CA ARG A 74 -0.54 1.12 -13.47
C ARG A 74 -0.65 2.64 -13.47
N MET A 75 -1.14 3.25 -12.39
CA MET A 75 -1.16 4.70 -12.22
C MET A 75 0.25 5.28 -12.32
N LEU A 76 1.20 4.75 -11.55
CA LEU A 76 2.59 5.22 -11.54
C LEU A 76 3.28 5.10 -12.91
N LYS A 77 3.02 4.01 -13.66
CA LYS A 77 3.56 3.79 -15.00
C LYS A 77 2.98 4.70 -16.08
N ASN A 78 1.79 5.25 -15.86
CA ASN A 78 1.05 6.04 -16.84
C ASN A 78 0.84 7.50 -16.40
N VAL A 79 1.75 8.02 -15.59
CA VAL A 79 1.73 9.42 -15.12
C VAL A 79 1.86 10.42 -16.27
N ASP A 80 2.48 10.04 -17.40
CA ASP A 80 2.61 10.92 -18.56
C ASP A 80 1.25 11.26 -19.19
N ILE A 81 0.30 10.32 -19.16
CA ILE A 81 -1.08 10.56 -19.63
C ILE A 81 -1.77 11.59 -18.74
N LEU A 82 -1.52 11.54 -17.42
CA LEU A 82 -2.02 12.54 -16.48
C LEU A 82 -1.43 13.92 -16.77
N GLN A 83 -0.12 14.00 -17.02
CA GLN A 83 0.55 15.25 -17.35
C GLN A 83 -0.05 15.89 -18.60
N GLN A 84 -0.14 15.14 -19.70
CA GLN A 84 -0.71 15.64 -20.96
C GLN A 84 -2.16 16.12 -20.78
N MET A 85 -2.95 15.37 -20.00
CA MET A 85 -4.34 15.75 -19.72
C MET A 85 -4.43 17.02 -18.88
N ALA A 86 -3.54 17.21 -17.90
CA ALA A 86 -3.53 18.42 -17.08
C ALA A 86 -3.11 19.64 -17.91
N GLU A 87 -2.12 19.49 -18.79
CA GLU A 87 -1.66 20.55 -19.71
C GLU A 87 -2.76 20.96 -20.68
N SER A 88 -3.50 20.02 -21.26
CA SER A 88 -4.60 20.33 -22.18
C SER A 88 -5.79 21.03 -21.52
N HIS A 89 -5.83 21.09 -20.19
CA HIS A 89 -6.87 21.75 -19.39
C HIS A 89 -6.31 22.94 -18.58
N ASP A 90 -5.09 23.40 -18.90
CA ASP A 90 -4.39 24.49 -18.20
C ASP A 90 -4.31 24.30 -16.67
N LYS A 91 -4.26 23.03 -16.22
CA LYS A 91 -4.31 22.67 -14.80
C LYS A 91 -2.91 22.48 -14.21
N HIS A 92 -2.13 23.56 -14.20
CA HIS A 92 -0.72 23.54 -13.76
C HIS A 92 -0.50 23.05 -12.32
N ILE A 93 -1.48 23.18 -11.43
CA ILE A 93 -1.39 22.65 -10.05
C ILE A 93 -1.11 21.14 -10.01
N ILE A 94 -1.51 20.39 -11.04
CA ILE A 94 -1.32 18.94 -11.15
C ILE A 94 0.14 18.56 -11.43
N GLN A 95 0.96 19.48 -11.94
CA GLN A 95 2.36 19.19 -12.28
C GLN A 95 3.19 18.78 -11.06
N LYS A 96 2.91 19.36 -9.88
CA LYS A 96 3.55 18.94 -8.63
C LYS A 96 3.17 17.49 -8.26
N TYR A 97 1.91 17.10 -8.50
CA TYR A 97 1.44 15.73 -8.27
C TYR A 97 2.01 14.74 -9.29
N VAL A 98 2.20 15.15 -10.54
CA VAL A 98 2.91 14.36 -11.57
C VAL A 98 4.35 14.10 -11.12
N HIS A 99 5.05 15.14 -10.68
CA HIS A 99 6.43 15.02 -10.21
C HIS A 99 6.56 14.08 -9.01
N ILE A 100 5.72 14.23 -7.98
CA ILE A 100 5.79 13.37 -6.80
C ILE A 100 5.46 11.91 -7.10
N LEU A 101 4.51 11.64 -8.01
CA LEU A 101 4.21 10.26 -8.45
C LEU A 101 5.40 9.64 -9.19
N ARG A 102 6.12 10.40 -10.01
CA ARG A 102 7.37 9.93 -10.65
C ARG A 102 8.45 9.61 -9.63
N CYS A 103 8.73 10.53 -8.70
CA CYS A 103 9.70 10.28 -7.63
C CYS A 103 9.31 9.05 -6.80
N PHE A 104 8.02 8.87 -6.50
CA PHE A 104 7.57 7.69 -5.77
C PHE A 104 7.74 6.42 -6.59
N TYR A 105 7.50 6.46 -7.90
CA TYR A 105 7.73 5.31 -8.77
C TYR A 105 9.21 4.91 -8.82
N ASP A 106 10.12 5.87 -8.78
CA ASP A 106 11.56 5.59 -8.68
C ASP A 106 11.88 4.89 -7.35
N VAL A 107 11.30 5.34 -6.23
CA VAL A 107 11.41 4.63 -4.94
C VAL A 107 10.91 3.19 -5.05
N VAL A 108 9.71 2.98 -5.59
CA VAL A 108 9.12 1.65 -5.77
C VAL A 108 10.04 0.73 -6.59
N LYS A 109 10.56 1.21 -7.73
CA LYS A 109 11.51 0.43 -8.56
C LYS A 109 12.80 0.13 -7.81
N SER A 110 13.25 1.05 -6.96
CA SER A 110 14.54 0.94 -6.27
C SER A 110 14.56 -0.07 -5.14
N CYS A 111 13.44 -0.25 -4.42
CA CYS A 111 13.46 -1.04 -3.18
C CYS A 111 12.19 -1.82 -2.81
N PHE A 112 11.10 -1.77 -3.59
CA PHE A 112 9.90 -2.59 -3.32
C PHE A 112 9.93 -3.93 -4.09
N GLY A 113 10.89 -4.13 -4.98
CA GLY A 113 11.06 -5.39 -5.70
C GLY A 113 11.96 -6.38 -4.95
N MET A 114 12.34 -7.46 -5.63
CA MET A 114 13.34 -8.43 -5.13
C MET A 114 14.79 -7.93 -5.24
N THR A 115 15.00 -6.89 -6.04
CA THR A 115 16.30 -6.27 -6.28
C THR A 115 16.36 -4.94 -5.54
N LEU A 116 17.48 -4.71 -4.86
CA LEU A 116 17.80 -3.43 -4.23
C LEU A 116 18.69 -2.62 -5.17
N ASP A 117 18.26 -1.42 -5.55
CA ASP A 117 19.10 -0.44 -6.23
C ASP A 117 20.06 0.20 -5.21
N PRO A 118 21.38 0.25 -5.46
CA PRO A 118 22.34 0.90 -4.57
C PRO A 118 22.04 2.38 -4.28
N GLN A 119 21.27 3.06 -5.13
CA GLN A 119 20.87 4.47 -4.98
C GLN A 119 19.47 4.65 -4.40
N TYR A 120 18.87 3.62 -3.78
CA TYR A 120 17.53 3.70 -3.20
C TYR A 120 17.35 4.90 -2.24
N ASP A 121 18.39 5.22 -1.46
CA ASP A 121 18.38 6.31 -0.50
C ASP A 121 18.21 7.69 -1.17
N THR A 122 18.81 7.84 -2.34
CA THR A 122 18.77 9.04 -3.17
C THR A 122 17.37 9.23 -3.72
N TYR A 123 16.72 8.17 -4.22
CA TYR A 123 15.33 8.24 -4.68
C TYR A 123 14.35 8.52 -3.53
N ILE A 124 14.57 7.95 -2.35
CA ILE A 124 13.76 8.27 -1.16
C ILE A 124 13.93 9.75 -0.78
N ASN A 125 15.14 10.28 -0.82
CA ASN A 125 15.41 11.69 -0.55
C ASN A 125 14.78 12.61 -1.60
N GLN A 126 14.82 12.26 -2.89
CA GLN A 126 14.14 13.01 -3.94
C GLN A 126 12.62 13.03 -3.72
N PHE A 127 12.02 11.88 -3.41
CA PHE A 127 10.61 11.81 -3.04
C PHE A 127 10.31 12.66 -1.79
N LYS A 128 11.17 12.64 -0.77
CA LYS A 128 11.03 13.47 0.44
C LYS A 128 10.99 14.96 0.11
N TYR A 129 11.88 15.45 -0.74
CA TYR A 129 11.90 16.86 -1.14
C TYR A 129 10.66 17.20 -1.97
N ALA A 130 10.30 16.37 -2.95
CA ALA A 130 9.08 16.54 -3.73
C ALA A 130 7.82 16.55 -2.86
N TYR A 131 7.76 15.72 -1.81
CA TYR A 131 6.64 15.69 -0.87
C TYR A 131 6.57 16.93 0.01
N LYS A 132 7.71 17.43 0.49
CA LYS A 132 7.76 18.65 1.31
C LYS A 132 7.27 19.90 0.56
N ASP A 133 7.45 19.93 -0.76
CA ASP A 133 6.97 21.01 -1.63
C ASP A 133 5.45 20.97 -1.89
N MET A 134 4.78 19.92 -1.38
CA MET A 134 3.33 19.78 -1.41
C MET A 134 2.69 20.33 -0.15
N ASP A 135 1.54 20.97 -0.31
CA ASP A 135 0.66 21.38 0.80
C ASP A 135 -0.32 20.26 1.17
N ILE A 136 0.19 19.06 1.48
CA ILE A 136 -0.61 17.89 1.88
C ILE A 136 -0.07 17.27 3.16
N THR A 137 -0.93 16.59 3.91
CA THR A 137 -0.58 16.02 5.22
C THR A 137 0.40 14.85 5.09
N ILE A 138 1.26 14.67 6.10
CA ILE A 138 2.12 13.47 6.19
C ILE A 138 1.29 12.34 6.79
N THR A 139 1.02 11.31 6.00
CA THR A 139 0.34 10.11 6.49
C THR A 139 1.32 9.19 7.23
N PRO A 140 0.85 8.27 8.09
CA PRO A 140 1.71 7.26 8.70
C PRO A 140 2.49 6.43 7.66
N LYS A 141 1.89 6.16 6.49
CA LYS A 141 2.55 5.44 5.40
C LYS A 141 3.73 6.23 4.81
N VAL A 142 3.56 7.54 4.61
CA VAL A 142 4.66 8.42 4.18
C VAL A 142 5.74 8.48 5.25
N HIS A 143 5.38 8.61 6.53
CA HIS A 143 6.35 8.59 7.62
C HIS A 143 7.17 7.29 7.65
N ILE A 144 6.51 6.13 7.56
CA ILE A 144 7.18 4.83 7.50
C ILE A 144 8.14 4.78 6.30
N LEU A 145 7.72 5.22 5.12
CA LEU A 145 8.59 5.24 3.94
C LEU A 145 9.82 6.12 4.15
N LEU A 146 9.67 7.30 4.72
CA LEU A 146 10.76 8.28 4.83
C LEU A 146 11.72 7.98 5.98
N MET A 147 11.24 7.37 7.06
CA MET A 147 12.02 7.18 8.28
C MET A 147 12.44 5.72 8.47
N HIS A 148 11.55 4.77 8.20
CA HIS A 148 11.74 3.39 8.61
C HIS A 148 12.21 2.47 7.49
N VAL A 149 11.82 2.74 6.24
CA VAL A 149 12.35 1.98 5.10
C VAL A 149 13.87 2.13 4.95
N PRO A 150 14.47 3.33 5.06
CA PRO A 150 15.93 3.46 5.03
C PRO A 150 16.62 2.70 6.15
N ASP A 151 16.12 2.79 7.38
CA ASP A 151 16.65 2.09 8.55
C ASP A 151 16.60 0.57 8.37
N PHE A 152 15.46 0.06 7.90
CA PHE A 152 15.25 -1.35 7.65
C PHE A 152 16.18 -1.88 6.56
N ILE A 153 16.28 -1.19 5.41
CA ILE A 153 17.17 -1.60 4.32
C ILE A 153 18.62 -1.54 4.77
N THR A 154 19.04 -0.51 5.50
CA THR A 154 20.41 -0.40 6.04
C THR A 154 20.75 -1.58 6.95
N LYS A 155 19.81 -1.99 7.80
CA LYS A 155 19.99 -3.10 8.73
C LYS A 155 20.06 -4.45 8.01
N HIS A 156 19.15 -4.70 7.07
CA HIS A 156 18.98 -6.02 6.46
C HIS A 156 19.76 -6.20 5.15
N ASN A 157 20.22 -5.11 4.54
CA ASN A 157 20.88 -5.06 3.24
C ASN A 157 20.09 -5.83 2.15
N ARG A 158 18.77 -5.65 2.15
CA ARG A 158 17.81 -6.32 1.26
C ARG A 158 16.67 -5.36 0.92
N SER A 159 16.12 -5.50 -0.27
CA SER A 159 14.88 -4.83 -0.67
C SER A 159 13.66 -5.40 0.06
N LEU A 160 12.55 -4.65 0.08
CA LEU A 160 11.34 -5.01 0.81
C LEU A 160 10.64 -6.26 0.23
N GLY A 161 10.83 -6.58 -1.06
CA GLY A 161 10.17 -7.72 -1.69
C GLY A 161 10.51 -9.07 -1.06
N TRP A 162 11.67 -9.18 -0.39
CA TRP A 162 12.03 -10.37 0.40
C TRP A 162 11.16 -10.59 1.64
N TYR A 163 10.44 -9.55 2.06
CA TYR A 163 9.54 -9.52 3.22
C TYR A 163 8.11 -9.20 2.80
N SER A 164 7.78 -9.46 1.52
CA SER A 164 6.51 -9.07 0.94
C SER A 164 5.32 -9.71 1.63
N GLU A 165 4.34 -8.87 1.98
CA GLU A 165 3.04 -9.31 2.48
C GLU A 165 2.12 -9.89 1.38
N GLN A 166 2.53 -9.81 0.10
CA GLN A 166 1.72 -10.27 -1.03
C GLN A 166 1.37 -11.76 -0.97
N THR A 167 2.29 -12.61 -0.48
CA THR A 167 2.01 -14.04 -0.31
C THR A 167 0.89 -14.26 0.70
N LEU A 168 0.93 -13.54 1.83
CA LEU A 168 -0.10 -13.62 2.85
C LEU A 168 -1.45 -13.09 2.33
N GLU A 169 -1.46 -11.98 1.62
CA GLU A 169 -2.65 -11.43 0.98
C GLU A 169 -3.28 -12.40 -0.03
N SER A 170 -2.45 -13.13 -0.79
CA SER A 170 -2.95 -14.14 -1.73
C SER A 170 -3.61 -15.32 -1.01
N VAL A 171 -3.00 -15.80 0.07
CA VAL A 171 -3.58 -16.87 0.90
C VAL A 171 -4.88 -16.38 1.55
N HIS A 172 -4.90 -15.15 2.05
CA HIS A 172 -6.10 -14.55 2.64
C HIS A 172 -7.24 -14.45 1.62
N HIS A 173 -6.93 -14.00 0.40
CA HIS A 173 -7.90 -13.93 -0.68
C HIS A 173 -8.46 -15.31 -1.04
N ASP A 174 -7.59 -16.30 -1.21
CA ASP A 174 -7.96 -17.67 -1.53
C ASP A 174 -8.82 -18.30 -0.42
N PHE A 175 -8.43 -18.13 0.84
CA PHE A 175 -9.22 -18.52 2.01
C PHE A 175 -10.62 -17.91 1.96
N LYS A 176 -10.70 -16.59 1.75
CA LYS A 176 -11.98 -15.86 1.73
C LYS A 176 -12.92 -16.38 0.64
N ILE A 177 -12.42 -16.47 -0.60
CA ILE A 177 -13.27 -16.81 -1.75
C ILE A 177 -13.57 -18.30 -1.75
N ASN A 178 -12.54 -19.14 -1.67
CA ASN A 178 -12.66 -20.57 -1.95
C ASN A 178 -13.02 -21.41 -0.72
N CYS A 179 -12.70 -20.95 0.49
CA CYS A 179 -13.12 -21.62 1.72
C CYS A 179 -14.31 -20.91 2.35
N TRP A 180 -14.12 -19.69 2.85
CA TRP A 180 -15.12 -19.00 3.67
C TRP A 180 -16.45 -18.79 2.93
N GLU A 181 -16.40 -18.30 1.69
CA GLU A 181 -17.60 -18.00 0.89
C GLU A 181 -18.13 -19.22 0.14
N LYS A 182 -17.35 -19.80 -0.78
CA LYS A 182 -17.83 -20.88 -1.66
C LYS A 182 -18.23 -22.16 -0.92
N GLN A 183 -17.55 -22.52 0.18
CA GLN A 183 -17.89 -23.73 0.95
C GLN A 183 -18.97 -23.47 2.01
N GLY A 184 -19.58 -22.27 2.04
CA GLY A 184 -20.76 -21.99 2.86
C GLY A 184 -20.49 -21.74 4.35
N TYR A 185 -19.23 -21.52 4.75
CA TYR A 185 -18.87 -21.23 6.13
C TYR A 185 -19.26 -19.81 6.57
N LYS A 186 -19.37 -18.87 5.61
CA LYS A 186 -19.61 -17.45 5.89
C LYS A 186 -20.80 -17.18 6.78
N ARG A 187 -20.57 -16.45 7.87
CA ARG A 187 -21.58 -15.89 8.78
C ARG A 187 -21.29 -14.42 9.03
N SER A 188 -22.33 -13.65 9.36
CA SER A 188 -22.17 -12.26 9.81
C SER A 188 -21.50 -12.23 11.19
N ILE A 189 -20.74 -11.17 11.46
CA ILE A 189 -20.21 -10.91 12.80
C ILE A 189 -21.40 -10.78 13.77
N GLY A 190 -21.33 -11.48 14.91
CA GLY A 190 -22.40 -11.56 15.90
C GLY A 190 -23.37 -12.74 15.71
N HIS A 191 -23.29 -13.48 14.61
CA HIS A 191 -24.04 -14.73 14.46
C HIS A 191 -23.53 -15.79 15.47
N PRO A 192 -24.41 -16.58 16.14
CA PRO A 192 -24.00 -17.59 17.12
C PRO A 192 -22.92 -18.56 16.58
N ASP A 193 -23.09 -19.01 15.34
CA ASP A 193 -22.16 -19.95 14.70
C ASP A 193 -20.89 -19.30 14.11
N TYR A 194 -20.71 -17.98 14.19
CA TYR A 194 -19.61 -17.29 13.50
C TYR A 194 -18.24 -17.86 13.90
N SER A 195 -17.98 -17.93 15.20
CA SER A 195 -16.69 -18.41 15.73
C SER A 195 -16.45 -19.89 15.39
N GLN A 196 -17.50 -20.71 15.51
CA GLN A 196 -17.41 -22.13 15.21
C GLN A 196 -17.13 -22.36 13.72
N ASN A 197 -17.82 -21.65 12.83
CA ASN A 197 -17.62 -21.78 11.39
C ASN A 197 -16.27 -21.22 10.94
N LEU A 198 -15.82 -20.11 11.51
CA LEU A 198 -14.48 -19.58 11.22
C LEU A 198 -13.39 -20.59 11.59
N THR A 199 -13.50 -21.21 12.77
CA THR A 199 -12.58 -22.26 13.23
C THR A 199 -12.60 -23.46 12.28
N LYS A 200 -13.79 -23.95 11.91
CA LYS A 200 -13.95 -25.05 10.95
C LYS A 200 -13.34 -24.73 9.59
N ALA A 201 -13.61 -23.52 9.06
CA ALA A 201 -13.06 -23.07 7.80
C ALA A 201 -11.53 -23.03 7.84
N ALA A 202 -10.94 -22.48 8.91
CA ALA A 202 -9.49 -22.43 9.09
C ALA A 202 -8.84 -23.81 9.13
N ILE A 203 -9.44 -24.76 9.87
CA ILE A 203 -8.96 -26.16 9.92
C ILE A 203 -9.04 -26.80 8.54
N VAL A 204 -10.17 -26.69 7.85
CA VAL A 204 -10.36 -27.28 6.52
C VAL A 204 -9.38 -26.69 5.51
N TYR A 205 -9.23 -25.37 5.51
CA TYR A 205 -8.31 -24.69 4.62
C TYR A 205 -6.86 -25.10 4.87
N SER A 206 -6.44 -25.15 6.13
CA SER A 206 -5.08 -25.57 6.49
C SER A 206 -4.83 -27.03 6.10
N SER A 207 -5.80 -27.92 6.36
CA SER A 207 -5.68 -29.35 6.03
C SER A 207 -5.49 -29.64 4.54
N LYS A 208 -5.98 -28.76 3.67
CA LYS A 208 -5.82 -28.87 2.21
C LYS A 208 -4.46 -28.35 1.69
N ASN A 209 -3.70 -27.65 2.54
CA ASN A 209 -2.47 -26.95 2.16
C ASN A 209 -1.25 -27.41 2.98
N ILE A 210 -1.36 -28.48 3.76
CA ILE A 210 -0.22 -29.18 4.38
C ILE A 210 0.26 -30.23 3.36
N SER A 211 1.46 -30.00 2.80
CA SER A 211 2.19 -30.92 1.93
C SER A 211 3.36 -31.55 2.67
#